data_AF-A0A534FIA6-F1
#
_entry.id   AF-A0A534FIA6-F1
#
_cell.length_a   1.000
_cell.length_b   1.000
_cell.length_c   1.000
_cell.angle_alpha   90.00
_cell.angle_beta   90.00
_cell.angle_gamma   90.00
#
_symmetry.space_group_name_H-M   'P 1'
#
loop_
_entity.id
_entity.type
_entity.pdbx_description
1 polymer ?
#
loop_
_entity_poly.entity_id
_entity_poly.type
_entity_poly.pdbx_seq_one_letter_code
_entity_poly.pdbx_strand_id
1 'polypeptide(L)'
;MQGGATTIIAGGTGAPSFVPVITKLAFHWRNGQGHFECLALAPTSAAAGKPGSGNFDTNVMYVTGAITAVQINGSVAVLTGSADVTGLGAGTNLPFTATAERGGPGTTFVLTISGLTFHETILEGEISF
;
A
#
# COMPACT_ATOMS: atom_id res chain seq x y z
N MET A 1 14.33 8.66 -5.46
CA MET A 1 13.58 8.18 -4.29
C MET A 1 13.26 6.71 -4.47
N GLN A 2 13.16 6.00 -3.36
CA GLN A 2 12.78 4.59 -3.36
C GLN A 2 12.20 4.22 -2.01
N GLY A 3 11.35 3.21 -2.01
CA GLY A 3 10.77 2.67 -0.79
C GLY A 3 10.41 1.22 -0.99
N GLY A 4 10.55 0.44 0.07
CA GLY A 4 10.10 -0.94 0.13
C GLY A 4 9.72 -1.24 1.56
N ALA A 5 8.48 -1.68 1.78
CA ALA A 5 7.96 -1.87 3.12
C ALA A 5 6.91 -2.98 3.20
N THR A 6 6.86 -3.63 4.35
CA THR A 6 5.66 -4.32 4.82
C THR A 6 4.90 -3.35 5.71
N THR A 7 3.60 -3.17 5.47
CA THR A 7 2.74 -2.28 6.24
C THR A 7 1.52 -3.02 6.79
N ILE A 8 0.78 -2.35 7.67
CA ILE A 8 -0.56 -2.77 8.09
C ILE A 8 -1.58 -1.66 7.83
N ILE A 9 -2.76 -2.03 7.31
CA ILE A 9 -3.87 -1.09 7.09
C ILE A 9 -4.58 -0.84 8.42
N ALA A 10 -4.69 0.42 8.83
CA ALA A 10 -5.41 0.84 10.02
C ALA A 10 -6.89 0.44 9.93
N GLY A 11 -7.37 -0.33 10.91
CA GLY A 11 -8.76 -0.82 10.94
C GLY A 11 -9.07 -1.97 9.98
N GLY A 12 -8.08 -2.46 9.21
CA GLY A 12 -8.26 -3.59 8.29
C GLY A 12 -9.37 -3.33 7.26
N THR A 13 -10.27 -4.29 7.08
CA THR A 13 -11.45 -4.14 6.18
C THR A 13 -12.56 -3.23 6.74
N GLY A 14 -12.39 -2.66 7.93
CA GLY A 14 -13.40 -1.86 8.60
C GLY A 14 -14.59 -2.66 9.14
N ALA A 15 -15.57 -1.94 9.69
CA ALA A 15 -16.75 -2.55 10.30
C ALA A 15 -17.60 -3.31 9.27
N PRO A 16 -18.28 -4.41 9.67
CA PRO A 16 -18.30 -4.99 11.03
C PRO A 16 -17.20 -6.04 11.29
N SER A 17 -16.42 -6.44 10.29
CA SER A 17 -15.54 -7.62 10.36
C SER A 17 -14.10 -7.32 10.79
N PHE A 18 -13.59 -6.12 10.51
CA PHE A 18 -12.24 -5.65 10.87
C PHE A 18 -11.13 -6.68 10.56
N VAL A 19 -11.22 -7.36 9.41
CA VAL A 19 -10.21 -8.35 9.01
C VAL A 19 -8.89 -7.62 8.79
N PRO A 20 -7.78 -8.01 9.44
CA PRO A 20 -6.52 -7.32 9.28
C PRO A 20 -6.00 -7.50 7.85
N VAL A 21 -5.31 -6.49 7.35
CA VAL A 21 -4.69 -6.51 6.02
C VAL A 21 -3.27 -5.98 6.16
N ILE A 22 -2.30 -6.73 5.65
CA ILE A 22 -0.94 -6.23 5.46
C ILE A 22 -0.73 -5.91 4.00
N THR A 23 0.13 -4.94 3.70
CA THR A 23 0.59 -4.73 2.33
C THR A 23 2.10 -4.95 2.24
N LYS A 24 2.54 -5.37 1.06
CA LYS A 24 3.94 -5.35 0.64
C LYS A 24 4.02 -4.37 -0.51
N LEU A 25 4.65 -3.24 -0.26
CA LEU A 25 4.77 -2.17 -1.24
C LEU A 25 6.23 -1.96 -1.64
N ALA A 26 6.42 -1.53 -2.88
CA ALA A 26 7.69 -1.08 -3.39
C ALA A 26 7.48 0.05 -4.40
N PHE A 27 8.37 1.03 -4.40
CA PHE A 27 8.45 2.02 -5.45
C PHE A 27 9.86 2.49 -5.66
N HIS A 28 10.11 3.00 -6.86
CA HIS A 28 11.29 3.77 -7.18
C HIS A 28 10.90 4.91 -8.11
N TRP A 29 11.60 6.03 -7.99
CA TRP A 29 11.48 7.15 -8.92
C TRP A 29 12.83 7.81 -9.13
N ARG A 30 13.20 7.94 -10.40
CA ARG A 30 14.49 8.44 -10.87
C ARG A 30 14.30 9.11 -12.24
N ASN A 31 14.94 10.26 -12.43
CA ASN A 31 14.97 10.96 -13.73
C ASN A 31 13.58 11.22 -14.35
N GLY A 32 12.58 11.54 -13.54
CA GLY A 32 11.23 11.84 -14.04
C GLY A 32 10.38 10.60 -14.38
N GLN A 33 10.81 9.41 -13.99
CA GLN A 33 10.10 8.15 -14.21
C GLN A 33 10.13 7.29 -12.97
N GLY A 34 9.11 6.47 -12.77
CA GLY A 34 9.06 5.54 -11.65
C GLY A 34 7.92 4.54 -11.77
N HIS A 35 7.95 3.56 -10.89
CA HIS A 35 6.96 2.50 -10.84
C HIS A 35 6.57 2.21 -9.39
N PHE A 36 5.33 1.83 -9.19
CA PHE A 36 4.73 1.50 -7.91
C PHE A 36 4.14 0.10 -7.95
N GLU A 37 4.37 -0.63 -6.87
CA GLU A 37 3.88 -1.98 -6.61
C GLU A 37 3.28 -2.01 -5.21
N CYS A 38 2.09 -2.57 -5.06
CA CYS A 38 1.48 -2.84 -3.77
C CYS A 38 0.63 -4.11 -3.81
N LEU A 39 1.04 -5.11 -3.05
CA LEU A 39 0.30 -6.35 -2.84
C LEU A 39 -0.35 -6.33 -1.46
N ALA A 40 -1.67 -6.39 -1.38
CA ALA A 40 -2.42 -6.51 -0.14
C ALA A 40 -2.78 -7.97 0.13
N LEU A 41 -2.50 -8.42 1.36
CA LEU A 41 -2.75 -9.77 1.84
C LEU A 41 -3.67 -9.72 3.06
N ALA A 42 -4.64 -10.62 3.09
CA ALA A 42 -5.50 -10.88 4.24
C ALA A 42 -5.29 -12.32 4.75
N PRO A 43 -5.70 -12.64 5.98
CA PRO A 43 -5.70 -14.00 6.47
C PRO A 43 -6.47 -14.94 5.55
N THR A 44 -5.97 -16.18 5.39
CA THR A 44 -6.82 -17.30 4.94
C THR A 44 -8.09 -17.33 5.78
N SER A 45 -9.21 -17.83 5.23
CA SER A 45 -10.59 -17.77 5.77
C SER A 45 -10.82 -18.17 7.25
N ALA A 46 -9.78 -18.56 7.98
CA ALA A 46 -9.73 -18.66 9.43
C ALA A 46 -10.15 -17.35 10.11
N ALA A 47 -11.25 -17.44 10.87
CA ALA A 47 -11.69 -16.37 11.75
C ALA A 47 -10.66 -16.05 12.84
N ALA A 48 -10.72 -14.83 13.39
CA ALA A 48 -9.89 -14.42 14.51
C ALA A 48 -9.94 -15.43 15.67
N GLY A 49 -8.78 -15.74 16.26
CA GLY A 49 -8.64 -16.71 17.34
C GLY A 49 -8.70 -18.18 16.91
N LYS A 50 -8.70 -18.45 15.59
CA LYS A 50 -8.58 -19.81 15.03
C LYS A 50 -7.18 -20.06 14.47
N PRO A 51 -6.69 -21.31 14.46
CA PRO A 51 -5.44 -21.65 13.79
C PRO A 51 -5.41 -21.10 12.36
N GLY A 52 -4.30 -20.48 11.97
CA GLY A 52 -4.13 -19.85 10.66
C GLY A 52 -4.61 -18.40 10.56
N SER A 53 -5.28 -17.84 11.58
CA SER A 53 -5.77 -16.44 11.51
C SER A 53 -4.68 -15.36 11.47
N GLY A 54 -3.41 -15.75 11.61
CA GLY A 54 -2.24 -14.87 11.43
C GLY A 54 -1.49 -15.09 10.10
N ASN A 55 -1.97 -15.98 9.24
CA ASN A 55 -1.33 -16.28 7.95
C ASN A 55 -1.90 -15.37 6.88
N PHE A 56 -1.20 -14.28 6.56
CA PHE A 56 -1.60 -13.35 5.50
C PHE A 56 -1.16 -13.87 4.14
N ASP A 57 -1.94 -14.78 3.56
CA ASP A 57 -1.63 -15.53 2.34
C ASP A 57 -2.67 -15.34 1.22
N THR A 58 -3.79 -14.68 1.52
CA THR A 58 -4.85 -14.41 0.53
C THR A 58 -4.60 -13.07 -0.14
N ASN A 59 -4.27 -13.08 -1.44
CA ASN A 59 -4.21 -11.87 -2.25
C ASN A 59 -5.61 -11.27 -2.42
N VAL A 60 -5.84 -10.11 -1.79
CA VAL A 60 -7.12 -9.39 -1.87
C VAL A 60 -7.07 -8.21 -2.83
N MET A 61 -5.88 -7.68 -3.09
CA MET A 61 -5.66 -6.56 -3.99
C MET A 61 -4.21 -6.52 -4.44
N TYR A 62 -3.98 -6.22 -5.72
CA TYR A 62 -2.65 -5.93 -6.24
C TYR A 62 -2.73 -4.72 -7.16
N VAL A 63 -1.85 -3.75 -6.91
CA VAL A 63 -1.72 -2.49 -7.62
C VAL A 63 -0.34 -2.43 -8.25
N THR A 64 -0.28 -2.22 -9.56
CA THR A 64 0.98 -2.05 -10.28
C THR A 64 0.83 -0.95 -11.32
N GLY A 65 1.77 0.00 -11.36
CA GLY A 65 1.59 1.17 -12.21
C GLY A 65 2.73 2.15 -12.25
N ALA A 66 2.67 3.03 -13.24
CA ALA A 66 3.66 4.07 -13.42
C ALA A 66 3.40 5.23 -12.46
N ILE A 67 4.45 5.70 -11.81
CA ILE A 67 4.46 7.02 -11.17
C ILE A 67 4.76 8.02 -12.28
N THR A 68 4.01 9.11 -12.35
CA THR A 68 4.14 10.16 -13.36
C THR A 68 4.61 11.49 -12.78
N ALA A 69 4.40 11.71 -11.48
CA ALA A 69 4.96 12.87 -10.78
C ALA A 69 5.20 12.59 -9.30
N VAL A 70 6.12 13.38 -8.74
CA VAL A 70 6.49 13.35 -7.32
C VAL A 70 6.62 14.78 -6.83
N GLN A 71 6.03 15.08 -5.67
CA GLN A 71 6.22 16.32 -4.93
C GLN A 71 6.77 15.99 -3.54
N ILE A 72 7.84 16.67 -3.11
CA ILE A 72 8.45 16.46 -1.79
C ILE A 72 8.27 17.72 -0.96
N ASN A 73 7.75 17.57 0.25
CA ASN A 73 7.63 18.63 1.25
C ASN A 73 8.17 18.12 2.59
N GLY A 74 9.39 18.53 2.93
CA GLY A 74 10.07 18.07 4.14
C GLY A 74 10.29 16.55 4.15
N SER A 75 9.66 15.86 5.10
CA SER A 75 9.73 14.41 5.26
C SER A 75 8.65 13.65 4.48
N VAL A 76 7.79 14.33 3.72
CA VAL A 76 6.66 13.71 3.02
C VAL A 76 6.84 13.82 1.51
N ALA A 77 6.65 12.71 0.81
CA ALA A 77 6.57 12.65 -0.64
C ALA A 77 5.15 12.28 -1.08
N VAL A 78 4.60 13.02 -2.04
CA VAL A 78 3.34 12.70 -2.72
C VAL A 78 3.67 12.20 -4.11
N LEU A 79 3.35 10.94 -4.39
CA LEU A 79 3.50 10.27 -5.66
C LEU A 79 2.15 10.24 -6.36
N THR A 80 2.10 10.61 -7.62
CA THR A 80 0.89 10.48 -8.46
C THR A 80 1.19 9.66 -9.69
N GLY A 81 0.19 8.96 -10.20
CA GLY A 81 0.38 8.05 -11.33
C GLY A 81 -0.91 7.38 -11.77
N SER A 82 -0.75 6.36 -12.61
CA SER A 82 -1.85 5.45 -12.99
C SER A 82 -1.41 3.99 -12.82
N ALA A 83 -2.36 3.14 -12.45
CA ALA A 83 -2.10 1.74 -12.15
C ALA A 83 -3.23 0.82 -12.62
N ASP A 84 -2.87 -0.42 -12.87
CA ASP A 84 -3.81 -1.52 -13.00
C ASP A 84 -4.01 -2.17 -11.63
N VAL A 85 -5.26 -2.49 -11.32
CA VAL A 85 -5.69 -3.05 -10.04
C VAL A 85 -6.39 -4.38 -10.26
N THR A 86 -6.00 -5.38 -9.49
CA THR A 86 -6.73 -6.65 -9.36
C THR A 86 -7.36 -6.76 -7.98
N GLY A 87 -8.39 -7.59 -7.84
CA GLY A 87 -9.08 -7.79 -6.57
C GLY A 87 -9.97 -6.61 -6.18
N LEU A 88 -9.84 -6.14 -4.94
CA LEU A 88 -10.61 -5.00 -4.46
C LEU A 88 -10.30 -3.74 -5.28
N GLY A 89 -11.34 -3.09 -5.80
CA GLY A 89 -11.18 -1.90 -6.64
C GLY A 89 -10.58 -2.19 -8.02
N ALA A 90 -10.75 -3.42 -8.53
CA ALA A 90 -10.22 -3.82 -9.82
C ALA A 90 -10.62 -2.89 -10.98
N GLY A 91 -9.66 -2.67 -11.88
CA GLY A 91 -9.80 -1.82 -13.05
C GLY A 91 -8.45 -1.53 -13.67
N THR A 92 -8.44 -0.88 -14.82
CA THR A 92 -7.22 -0.56 -15.57
C THR A 92 -7.01 0.94 -15.69
N ASN A 93 -5.74 1.34 -15.73
CA ASN A 93 -5.32 2.74 -15.86
C ASN A 93 -6.03 3.69 -14.88
N LEU A 94 -6.21 3.24 -13.64
CA LEU A 94 -6.85 4.01 -12.59
C LEU A 94 -5.86 5.02 -12.01
N PRO A 95 -6.26 6.30 -11.84
CA PRO A 95 -5.40 7.27 -11.20
C PRO A 95 -5.18 6.90 -9.73
N PHE A 96 -3.95 7.08 -9.25
CA PHE A 96 -3.63 6.91 -7.84
C PHE A 96 -2.85 8.10 -7.29
N THR A 97 -2.93 8.25 -5.97
CA THR A 97 -2.02 9.09 -5.19
C THR A 97 -1.50 8.28 -4.01
N ALA A 98 -0.19 8.32 -3.80
CA ALA A 98 0.44 7.72 -2.63
C ALA A 98 1.19 8.81 -1.85
N THR A 99 0.92 8.92 -0.55
CA THR A 99 1.65 9.81 0.36
C THR A 99 2.57 8.97 1.21
N ALA A 100 3.87 9.19 1.09
CA ALA A 100 4.92 8.43 1.74
C ALA A 100 5.71 9.31 2.71
N GLU A 101 5.74 8.94 3.98
CA GLU A 101 6.59 9.57 4.99
C GLU A 101 7.96 8.90 5.03
N ARG A 102 9.02 9.71 4.97
CA ARG A 102 10.42 9.24 5.04
C ARG A 102 10.66 8.56 6.39
N GLY A 103 11.25 7.37 6.35
CA GLY A 103 11.62 6.59 7.53
C GLY A 103 11.20 5.13 7.44
N GLY A 104 11.33 4.43 8.55
CA GLY A 104 11.06 3.00 8.68
C GLY A 104 9.87 2.71 9.61
N PRO A 105 9.96 1.68 10.47
CA PRO A 105 8.84 1.26 11.31
C PRO A 105 8.21 2.41 12.11
N GLY A 106 6.88 2.50 12.06
CA GLY A 106 6.09 3.54 12.71
C GLY A 106 5.76 4.77 11.86
N THR A 107 6.41 4.95 10.69
CA THR A 107 6.00 6.01 9.75
C THR A 107 4.81 5.58 8.90
N THR A 108 4.20 6.57 8.23
CA THR A 108 2.95 6.39 7.49
C THR A 108 3.13 6.26 5.98
N PHE A 109 2.26 5.45 5.38
CA PHE A 109 2.03 5.41 3.94
C PHE A 109 0.53 5.49 3.70
N VAL A 110 0.07 6.32 2.77
CA VAL A 110 -1.35 6.45 2.45
C VAL A 110 -1.55 6.26 0.96
N LEU A 111 -2.30 5.24 0.56
CA LEU A 111 -2.65 4.97 -0.83
C LEU A 111 -4.11 5.33 -1.09
N THR A 112 -4.35 6.21 -2.07
CA THR A 112 -5.68 6.48 -2.61
C THR A 112 -5.75 5.99 -4.06
N ILE A 113 -6.64 5.04 -4.32
CA ILE A 113 -6.88 4.44 -5.64
C ILE A 113 -8.27 3.82 -5.67
N SER A 114 -8.91 3.77 -6.85
CA SER A 114 -10.24 3.16 -7.02
C SER A 114 -11.35 3.75 -6.12
N GLY A 115 -11.21 5.02 -5.71
CA GLY A 115 -12.12 5.67 -4.75
C GLY A 115 -11.94 5.20 -3.30
N LEU A 116 -10.94 4.37 -3.03
CA LEU A 116 -10.58 3.87 -1.70
C LEU A 116 -9.36 4.64 -1.18
N THR A 117 -9.24 4.77 0.14
CA THR A 117 -8.07 5.33 0.81
C THR A 117 -7.62 4.39 1.92
N PHE A 118 -6.37 3.95 1.85
CA PHE A 118 -5.76 3.03 2.78
C PHE A 118 -4.74 3.79 3.60
N HIS A 119 -4.97 3.87 4.91
CA HIS A 119 -4.02 4.44 5.86
C HIS A 119 -3.15 3.31 6.41
N GLU A 120 -1.86 3.35 6.10
CA GLU A 120 -0.93 2.26 6.38
C GLU A 120 0.18 2.72 7.32
N THR A 121 0.58 1.83 8.23
CA THR A 121 1.75 2.02 9.09
C THR A 121 2.84 1.03 8.70
N ILE A 122 4.08 1.51 8.54
CA ILE A 122 5.22 0.65 8.23
C ILE A 122 5.54 -0.22 9.44
N LEU A 123 5.63 -1.53 9.20
CA LEU A 123 6.08 -2.53 10.17
C LEU A 123 7.55 -2.86 9.96
N GLU A 124 7.97 -2.95 8.70
CA GLU A 124 9.33 -3.33 8.28
C GLU A 124 9.69 -2.60 6.98
N GLY A 125 10.99 -2.38 6.76
CA GLY A 125 11.51 -1.67 5.58
C GLY A 125 11.69 -0.18 5.82
N GLU A 126 11.89 0.56 4.72
CA GLU A 126 12.21 1.99 4.78
C GLU A 126 11.81 2.71 3.48
N ILE A 127 11.45 3.98 3.64
CA ILE A 127 11.26 4.94 2.56
C ILE A 127 12.36 6.00 2.63
N SER A 128 13.06 6.20 1.50
CA SER A 128 14.20 7.12 1.38
C SER A 128 14.10 8.03 0.15
N PHE A 129 14.35 9.32 0.37
CA PHE A 129 14.41 10.36 -0.66
C PHE A 129 15.02 11.64 -0.13
#